data_AF-A0A3A4RCZ1-F1
#
_entry.id   AF-A0A3A4RCZ1-F1
#
_cell.length_a   1.000
_cell.length_b   1.000
_cell.length_c   1.000
_cell.angle_alpha   90.00
_cell.angle_beta   90.00
_cell.angle_gamma   90.00
#
_symmetry.space_group_name_H-M   'P 1'
#
loop_
_entity.id
_entity.type
_entity.pdbx_description
1 polymer ?
#
loop_
_entity_poly.entity_id
_entity_poly.type
_entity_poly.pdbx_seq_one_letter_code
_entity_poly.pdbx_strand_id
1 'polypeptide(L)'
;MAALIAMQVRFMVVGGLGVQHYCPERVAADLDVLIESSETNATGVAYALDKIGFTMQPETVRLLFAPGPRPQQIQLHPTIPADILTEGEGFDFMAHWEQSERADMLAMPVRVASPRLLIVMKSRSEQEKDAQDVLLLQSYLAGMAAG
;
A
#
# COMPACT_ATOMS: atom_id res chain seq x y z
N MET A 1 -4.16 -3.88 -9.78
CA MET A 1 -3.95 -2.43 -9.96
C MET A 1 -4.88 -1.82 -11.01
N ALA A 2 -4.89 -2.28 -12.27
CA ALA A 2 -5.74 -1.70 -13.34
C ALA A 2 -7.22 -1.52 -12.95
N ALA A 3 -7.82 -2.53 -12.31
CA ALA A 3 -9.21 -2.45 -11.85
C ALA A 3 -9.43 -1.34 -10.79
N LEU A 4 -8.48 -1.17 -9.87
CA LEU A 4 -8.53 -0.10 -8.84
C LEU A 4 -8.44 1.29 -9.49
N ILE A 5 -7.53 1.45 -10.45
CA ILE A 5 -7.36 2.69 -11.22
C ILE A 5 -8.64 3.03 -11.99
N ALA A 6 -9.25 2.05 -12.65
CA ALA A 6 -10.49 2.22 -13.41
C ALA A 6 -11.65 2.70 -12.52
N MET A 7 -11.65 2.32 -11.24
CA MET A 7 -12.63 2.76 -10.25
C MET A 7 -12.20 4.01 -9.46
N GLN A 8 -11.13 4.67 -9.90
CA GLN A 8 -10.58 5.87 -9.27
C GLN A 8 -10.27 5.67 -7.77
N VAL A 9 -9.93 4.45 -7.38
CA VAL A 9 -9.55 4.13 -6.00
C VAL A 9 -8.27 4.89 -5.67
N ARG A 10 -8.28 5.61 -4.55
CA ARG A 10 -7.08 6.19 -3.94
C ARG A 10 -6.34 5.09 -3.19
N PHE A 11 -5.22 4.67 -3.75
CA PHE A 11 -4.29 3.73 -3.12
C PHE A 11 -2.83 4.10 -3.37
N MET A 12 -1.97 3.80 -2.40
CA MET A 12 -0.52 3.86 -2.54
C MET A 12 0.05 2.44 -2.54
N VAL A 13 0.96 2.15 -3.45
CA VAL A 13 1.79 0.94 -3.39
C VAL A 13 2.71 1.05 -2.19
N VAL A 14 2.65 0.06 -1.32
CA VAL A 14 3.43 -0.06 -0.08
C VAL A 14 4.16 -1.41 -0.08
N GLY A 15 4.65 -1.83 1.09
CA GLY A 15 5.25 -3.16 1.25
C GLY A 15 6.49 -3.37 0.40
N GLY A 16 6.72 -4.61 -0.03
CA GLY A 16 7.94 -4.99 -0.75
C GLY A 16 8.10 -4.25 -2.08
N LEU A 17 7.03 -4.13 -2.87
CA LEU A 17 7.09 -3.41 -4.16
C LEU A 17 7.31 -1.90 -3.98
N GLY A 18 6.78 -1.31 -2.90
CA GLY A 18 7.08 0.07 -2.56
C GLY A 18 8.56 0.30 -2.24
N VAL A 19 9.18 -0.64 -1.51
CA VAL A 19 10.63 -0.60 -1.22
C VAL A 19 11.44 -0.79 -2.51
N GLN A 20 11.07 -1.77 -3.34
CA GLN A 20 11.75 -2.07 -4.60
C GLN A 20 11.80 -0.88 -5.57
N HIS A 21 10.77 -0.03 -5.56
CA HIS A 21 10.76 1.20 -6.36
C HIS A 21 11.95 2.11 -6.07
N TYR A 22 12.34 2.24 -4.79
CA TYR A 22 13.47 3.06 -4.35
C TYR A 22 14.80 2.30 -4.30
N CYS A 23 14.73 0.99 -4.06
CA CYS A 23 15.87 0.12 -3.86
C CYS A 23 15.74 -1.10 -4.80
N PRO A 24 16.19 -1.00 -6.06
CA PRO A 24 16.00 -2.05 -7.08
C PRO A 24 16.59 -3.42 -6.72
N GLU A 25 17.54 -3.47 -5.78
CA GLU A 25 18.11 -4.70 -5.21
C GLU A 25 17.09 -5.51 -4.41
N ARG A 26 16.01 -4.89 -3.92
CA ARG A 26 14.93 -5.56 -3.21
C ARG A 26 13.97 -6.18 -4.21
N VAL A 27 13.97 -7.50 -4.35
CA VAL A 27 13.02 -8.21 -5.23
C VAL A 27 11.76 -8.62 -4.48
N ALA A 28 10.61 -8.05 -4.82
CA ALA A 28 9.31 -8.37 -4.23
C ALA A 28 8.35 -9.01 -5.24
N ALA A 29 7.54 -9.95 -4.77
CA ALA A 29 6.53 -10.64 -5.57
C ALA A 29 5.09 -10.30 -5.14
N ASP A 30 4.92 -9.81 -3.91
CA ASP A 30 3.62 -9.52 -3.33
C ASP A 30 3.23 -8.06 -3.55
N LEU A 31 1.95 -7.81 -3.88
CA LEU A 31 1.37 -6.48 -4.05
C LEU A 31 0.64 -6.04 -2.79
N ASP A 32 1.25 -5.13 -2.06
CA ASP A 32 0.61 -4.49 -0.91
C ASP A 32 0.15 -3.08 -1.29
N VAL A 33 -1.12 -2.77 -1.02
CA VAL A 33 -1.67 -1.42 -1.27
C VAL A 33 -2.32 -0.85 -0.02
N LEU A 34 -1.95 0.39 0.34
CA LEU A 34 -2.64 1.17 1.37
C LEU A 34 -3.72 2.02 0.71
N ILE A 35 -4.97 1.87 1.14
CA ILE A 35 -6.12 2.61 0.59
C ILE A 35 -6.58 3.74 1.52
N GLU A 36 -7.21 4.77 0.96
CA GLU A 36 -7.95 5.77 1.75
C GLU A 36 -9.16 5.10 2.41
N SER A 37 -9.34 5.30 3.71
CA SER A 37 -10.38 4.67 4.54
C SER A 37 -11.69 5.45 4.48
N SER A 38 -12.20 5.69 3.26
CA SER A 38 -13.50 6.35 3.01
C SER A 38 -14.50 5.36 2.42
N GLU A 39 -15.79 5.55 2.71
CA GLU A 39 -16.86 4.65 2.22
C GLU A 39 -16.91 4.60 0.68
N THR A 40 -16.71 5.75 0.03
CA THR A 40 -16.59 5.84 -1.43
C THR A 40 -15.42 5.01 -1.96
N ASN A 41 -14.26 5.12 -1.34
CA ASN A 41 -13.06 4.40 -1.78
C ASN A 41 -13.18 2.90 -1.56
N ALA A 42 -13.71 2.48 -0.39
CA ALA A 42 -14.01 1.10 -0.08
C ALA A 42 -15.02 0.47 -1.06
N THR A 43 -16.06 1.20 -1.44
CA THR A 43 -17.02 0.76 -2.45
C THR A 43 -16.35 0.60 -3.82
N GLY A 44 -15.48 1.53 -4.19
CA GLY A 44 -14.68 1.45 -5.42
C GLY A 44 -13.76 0.23 -5.44
N VAL A 45 -13.11 -0.09 -4.30
CA VAL A 45 -12.31 -1.32 -4.13
C VAL A 45 -13.17 -2.56 -4.34
N ALA A 46 -14.31 -2.66 -3.65
CA ALA A 46 -15.19 -3.81 -3.74
C ALA A 46 -15.66 -4.06 -5.18
N TYR A 47 -16.06 -3.00 -5.88
CA TYR A 47 -16.49 -3.10 -7.27
C TYR A 47 -15.32 -3.43 -8.22
N ALA A 48 -14.14 -2.86 -8.00
CA ALA A 48 -12.95 -3.17 -8.79
C ALA A 48 -12.56 -4.66 -8.69
N LEU A 49 -12.62 -5.23 -7.48
CA LEU A 49 -12.33 -6.63 -7.23
C LEU A 49 -13.40 -7.55 -7.83
N ASP A 50 -14.68 -7.19 -7.71
CA ASP A 50 -15.78 -7.94 -8.31
C ASP A 50 -15.62 -8.07 -9.84
N LYS A 51 -15.15 -7.01 -10.51
CA LYS A 51 -14.88 -7.02 -11.97
C LYS A 51 -13.80 -8.00 -12.41
N ILE A 52 -12.92 -8.41 -11.52
CA ILE A 52 -11.85 -9.37 -11.81
C ILE A 52 -12.09 -10.72 -11.14
N GLY A 53 -13.32 -10.97 -10.66
CA GLY A 53 -13.75 -12.27 -10.13
C GLY A 53 -13.55 -12.45 -8.62
N PHE A 54 -13.30 -11.37 -7.87
CA PHE A 54 -13.15 -11.42 -6.41
C PHE A 54 -14.26 -10.62 -5.72
N THR A 55 -15.30 -11.32 -5.27
CA THR A 55 -16.38 -10.70 -4.52
C THR A 55 -16.02 -10.64 -3.03
N MET A 56 -15.89 -9.43 -2.50
CA MET A 56 -15.71 -9.20 -1.07
C MET A 56 -17.04 -9.37 -0.33
N GLN A 57 -17.00 -9.98 0.86
CA GLN A 57 -18.17 -10.02 1.73
C GLN A 57 -18.47 -8.61 2.28
N PRO A 58 -19.75 -8.24 2.48
CA PRO A 58 -20.13 -6.92 3.00
C PRO A 58 -19.40 -6.53 4.29
N GLU A 59 -19.18 -7.49 5.18
CA GLU A 59 -18.45 -7.28 6.43
C GLU A 59 -16.98 -6.90 6.18
N THR A 60 -16.33 -7.50 5.17
CA THR A 60 -14.96 -7.16 4.78
C THR A 60 -14.90 -5.75 4.16
N VAL A 61 -15.89 -5.38 3.35
CA VAL A 61 -15.96 -4.02 2.80
C VAL A 61 -16.10 -2.98 3.91
N ARG A 62 -16.87 -3.27 4.96
CA ARG A 62 -16.99 -2.39 6.13
C ARG A 62 -15.66 -2.16 6.84
N LEU A 63 -14.77 -3.15 6.89
CA LEU A 63 -13.44 -2.98 7.47
C LEU A 63 -12.57 -1.99 6.70
N LEU A 64 -12.83 -1.77 5.41
CA LEU A 64 -12.06 -0.85 4.57
C LEU A 64 -12.32 0.63 4.87
N PHE A 65 -13.49 0.99 5.40
CA PHE A 65 -13.87 2.39 5.68
C PHE A 65 -14.24 2.67 7.14
N ALA A 66 -14.23 1.64 7.99
CA ALA A 66 -14.35 1.79 9.43
C ALA A 66 -13.02 1.36 10.10
N PRO A 67 -11.93 2.14 9.92
CA PRO A 67 -10.63 1.76 10.44
C PRO A 67 -10.69 1.63 11.96
N GLY A 68 -10.06 0.57 12.46
CA GLY A 68 -9.96 0.32 13.91
C GLY A 68 -8.85 1.16 14.56
N PRO A 69 -8.58 0.95 15.86
CA PRO A 69 -7.45 1.57 16.55
C PRO A 69 -6.08 1.22 15.94
N ARG A 70 -6.03 0.19 15.09
CA ARG A 70 -4.83 -0.30 14.41
C ARG A 70 -5.10 -0.44 12.92
N PRO A 71 -4.07 -0.25 12.07
CA PRO A 71 -4.13 -0.62 10.66
C PRO A 71 -4.57 -2.08 10.49
N GLN A 72 -5.38 -2.35 9.47
CA GLN A 72 -5.75 -3.70 9.10
C GLN A 72 -5.01 -4.13 7.85
N GLN A 73 -4.72 -5.43 7.74
CA GLN A 73 -4.18 -6.06 6.54
C GLN A 73 -5.16 -7.15 6.14
N ILE A 74 -5.76 -6.99 4.97
CA ILE A 74 -6.80 -7.86 4.44
C ILE A 74 -6.22 -8.55 3.21
N GLN A 75 -6.03 -9.86 3.32
CA GLN A 75 -5.60 -10.67 2.19
C GLN A 75 -6.71 -10.74 1.15
N LEU A 76 -6.39 -10.35 -0.09
CA LEU A 76 -7.38 -10.27 -1.17
C LEU A 76 -7.91 -11.65 -1.60
N HIS A 77 -7.02 -12.63 -1.66
CA HIS A 77 -7.35 -13.99 -2.03
C HIS A 77 -6.25 -14.95 -1.55
N PRO A 78 -6.55 -16.19 -1.13
CA PRO A 78 -5.53 -17.13 -0.64
C PRO A 78 -4.42 -17.45 -1.65
N THR A 79 -4.68 -17.28 -2.95
CA THR A 79 -3.72 -17.57 -4.03
C THR A 79 -3.17 -16.33 -4.72
N ILE A 80 -3.66 -15.14 -4.37
CA ILE A 80 -3.10 -13.90 -4.91
C ILE A 80 -2.18 -13.35 -3.83
N PRO A 81 -0.88 -13.18 -4.13
CA PRO A 81 0.05 -12.53 -3.22
C PRO A 81 -0.23 -11.02 -3.21
N ALA A 82 -1.35 -10.61 -2.64
CA ALA A 82 -1.73 -9.21 -2.56
C ALA A 82 -2.62 -8.92 -1.35
N ASP A 83 -2.28 -7.83 -0.66
CA ASP A 83 -2.96 -7.39 0.53
C ASP A 83 -3.48 -5.95 0.38
N ILE A 84 -4.68 -5.70 0.90
CA ILE A 84 -5.19 -4.35 1.12
C ILE A 84 -4.94 -3.96 2.57
N LEU A 85 -4.24 -2.86 2.74
CA LEU A 85 -3.98 -2.25 4.02
C LEU A 85 -4.91 -1.05 4.21
N THR A 86 -5.44 -0.92 5.41
CA THR A 86 -6.22 0.24 5.83
C THR A 86 -5.41 1.10 6.78
N GLU A 87 -5.91 2.31 7.00
CA GLU A 87 -5.37 3.22 8.00
C GLU A 87 -5.68 2.69 9.41
N GLY A 88 -4.93 3.20 10.39
CA GLY A 88 -5.28 3.10 11.80
C GLY A 88 -5.62 4.48 12.35
N GLU A 89 -6.14 4.54 13.57
CA GLU A 89 -6.45 5.79 14.25
C GLU A 89 -5.26 6.76 14.25
N GLY A 90 -5.53 8.04 13.92
CA GLY A 90 -4.53 9.11 13.87
C GLY A 90 -3.62 9.11 12.64
N PHE A 91 -3.84 8.21 11.68
CA PHE A 91 -3.15 8.25 10.38
C PHE A 91 -3.81 9.29 9.46
N ASP A 92 -2.99 10.14 8.83
CA ASP A 92 -3.45 11.10 7.82
C ASP A 92 -3.08 10.60 6.42
N PHE A 93 -4.02 9.91 5.77
CA PHE A 93 -3.79 9.40 4.43
C PHE A 93 -3.53 10.50 3.41
N MET A 94 -4.21 11.64 3.51
CA MET A 94 -4.08 12.69 2.50
C MET A 94 -2.71 13.38 2.58
N ALA A 95 -2.19 13.60 3.78
CA ALA A 95 -0.82 14.10 3.94
C ALA A 95 0.22 13.13 3.32
N HIS A 96 0.05 11.83 3.53
CA HIS A 96 0.93 10.82 2.95
C HIS A 96 0.73 10.66 1.44
N TRP A 97 -0.51 10.78 0.97
CA TRP A 97 -0.85 10.80 -0.45
C TRP A 97 -0.15 11.97 -1.15
N GLU A 98 -0.17 13.17 -0.58
CA GLU A 98 0.53 14.33 -1.16
C GLU A 98 2.04 14.13 -1.23
N GLN A 99 2.63 13.47 -0.24
CA GLN A 99 4.06 13.14 -0.17
C GLN A 99 4.46 11.90 -0.99
N SER A 100 3.50 11.13 -1.49
CA SER A 100 3.75 9.95 -2.31
C SER A 100 4.29 10.32 -3.69
N GLU A 101 5.08 9.42 -4.27
CA GLU A 101 5.66 9.61 -5.59
C GLU A 101 4.70 9.08 -6.66
N ARG A 102 4.55 9.82 -7.75
CA ARG A 102 3.86 9.31 -8.95
C ARG A 102 4.86 8.49 -9.76
N ALA A 103 4.52 7.24 -10.04
CA ALA A 103 5.38 6.32 -10.76
C ALA A 103 4.59 5.49 -11.76
N ASP A 104 5.27 5.00 -12.80
CA ASP A 104 4.73 4.01 -13.72
C ASP A 104 5.20 2.61 -13.28
N MET A 105 4.29 1.83 -12.71
CA MET A 105 4.57 0.46 -12.28
C MET A 105 3.79 -0.52 -13.14
N LEU A 106 4.50 -1.44 -13.81
CA LEU A 106 3.89 -2.37 -14.77
C LEU A 106 3.04 -1.65 -15.85
N ALA A 107 3.56 -0.53 -16.36
CA ALA A 107 2.88 0.35 -17.32
C ALA A 107 1.54 0.93 -16.82
N MET A 108 1.33 1.00 -15.50
CA MET A 108 0.18 1.64 -14.89
C MET A 108 0.61 2.84 -14.05
N PRO A 109 -0.04 4.00 -14.20
CA PRO A 109 0.23 5.16 -13.36
C PRO A 109 -0.29 4.88 -11.94
N VAL A 110 0.61 4.87 -10.97
CA VAL A 110 0.30 4.62 -9.57
C VAL A 110 0.96 5.67 -8.68
N ARG A 111 0.59 5.66 -7.40
CA ARG A 111 1.35 6.33 -6.37
C ARG A 111 2.11 5.32 -5.52
N VAL A 112 3.37 5.59 -5.25
CA VAL A 112 4.22 4.79 -4.35
C VAL A 112 4.41 5.57 -3.07
N ALA A 113 4.18 4.91 -1.93
CA ALA A 113 4.36 5.54 -0.61
C ALA A 113 5.80 6.04 -0.45
N SER A 114 5.96 7.19 0.20
CA SER A 114 7.29 7.78 0.40
C SER A 114 8.21 6.85 1.19
N PRO A 115 9.55 6.94 1.03
CA PRO A 115 10.49 6.14 1.81
C PRO A 115 10.29 6.28 3.32
N ARG A 116 9.89 7.47 3.78
CA ARG A 116 9.60 7.74 5.20
C ARG A 116 8.38 6.96 5.68
N LEU A 117 7.29 6.93 4.92
CA LEU A 117 6.11 6.14 5.27
C LEU A 117 6.44 4.65 5.26
N LEU A 118 7.17 4.18 4.24
CA LEU A 118 7.60 2.78 4.15
C LEU A 118 8.44 2.35 5.36
N ILE A 119 9.40 3.19 5.81
CA ILE A 119 10.17 2.95 7.05
C ILE A 119 9.22 2.82 8.25
N VAL A 120 8.27 3.74 8.43
CA VAL A 120 7.32 3.71 9.55
C VAL A 120 6.50 2.42 9.54
N MET A 121 6.02 1.98 8.38
CA MET A 121 5.24 0.75 8.24
C MET A 121 6.08 -0.49 8.54
N LYS A 122 7.32 -0.54 8.04
CA LYS A 122 8.23 -1.68 8.22
C LYS A 122 8.77 -1.79 9.64
N SER A 123 9.02 -0.67 10.31
CA SER A 123 9.54 -0.62 11.69
C SER A 123 8.56 -1.16 12.73
N ARG A 124 7.29 -1.34 12.38
CA ARG A 124 6.25 -1.91 13.26
C ARG A 124 6.14 -3.43 13.16
N SER A 125 6.84 -4.05 12.22
CA SER A 125 6.85 -5.49 12.00
C SER A 125 8.05 -6.14 12.69
N GLU A 126 7.87 -7.36 13.18
CA GLU A 126 8.93 -8.17 13.78
C GLU A 126 9.64 -9.08 12.76
N GLN A 127 9.27 -9.00 11.47
CA GLN A 127 9.87 -9.84 10.43
C GLN A 127 11.28 -9.34 10.06
N GLU A 128 12.25 -10.26 10.00
CA GLU A 128 13.66 -9.93 9.70
C GLU A 128 13.82 -9.21 8.35
N LYS A 129 13.05 -9.59 7.33
CA LYS A 129 13.04 -8.90 6.03
C LYS A 129 12.64 -7.43 6.14
N ASP A 130 11.79 -7.07 7.09
CA ASP A 130 11.33 -5.70 7.25
C ASP A 130 12.41 -4.82 7.91
N ALA A 131 13.26 -5.40 8.76
CA ALA A 131 14.45 -4.71 9.28
C ALA A 131 15.46 -4.40 8.16
N GLN A 132 15.66 -5.31 7.21
CA GLN A 132 16.50 -5.09 6.03
C GLN A 132 15.90 -4.00 5.12
N ASP A 133 14.58 -4.04 4.89
CA ASP A 133 13.88 -3.01 4.12
C ASP A 133 14.05 -1.61 4.74
N VAL A 134 14.02 -1.49 6.08
CA VAL A 134 14.28 -0.22 6.78
C VAL A 134 15.70 0.29 6.50
N LEU A 135 16.72 -0.58 6.57
CA LEU A 135 18.11 -0.19 6.32
C LEU A 135 18.31 0.30 4.88
N LEU A 136 17.75 -0.40 3.89
CA LEU A 136 17.82 -0.01 2.48
C LEU A 136 17.24 1.39 2.26
N LEU A 137 16.04 1.65 2.80
CA LEU A 137 15.37 2.94 2.67
C LEU A 137 16.13 4.07 3.40
N GLN A 138 16.76 3.78 4.54
CA GLN A 138 17.59 4.75 5.24
C GLN A 138 18.85 5.10 4.44
N SER A 139 19.51 4.11 3.84
CA SER A 139 20.65 4.34 2.94
C SER A 139 20.26 5.14 1.71
N TYR A 140 19.11 4.85 1.10
CA TYR A 140 18.56 5.62 -0.01
C TYR A 140 18.37 7.10 0.36
N LEU A 141 17.71 7.37 1.49
CA LEU A 141 17.49 8.74 1.98
C LEU A 141 18.79 9.48 2.30
N ALA A 142 19.78 8.79 2.87
CA ALA A 142 21.10 9.37 3.15
C ALA A 142 21.84 9.74 1.86
N GLY A 143 21.76 8.89 0.82
CA GLY A 143 22.34 9.16 -0.49
C GLY A 143 21.72 10.38 -1.17
N MET A 144 20.40 10.56 -1.05
CA MET A 144 19.70 11.74 -1.58
C MET A 144 20.06 13.05 -0.87
N ALA A 145 20.38 13.01 0.42
CA ALA A 145 20.76 14.21 1.17
C ALA A 145 22.19 14.68 0.90
N ALA A 146 23.02 13.83 0.29
CA ALA A 146 24.43 14.09 0.02
C ALA A 146 24.71 14.61 -1.40
N GLY A 147 23.72 14.58 -2.30
CA GLY A 147 23.81 15.06 -3.68
C GLY A 147 23.04 16.36 -3.89
#